data_AF-A0A6B2G0M2-F1
#
_entry.id   AF-A0A6B2G0M2-F1
#
_cell.length_a   1.000
_cell.length_b   1.000
_cell.length_c   1.000
_cell.angle_alpha   90.00
_cell.angle_beta   90.00
_cell.angle_gamma   90.00
#
_symmetry.space_group_name_H-M   'P 1'
#
loop_
_entity.id
_entity.type
_entity.pdbx_description
1 polymer ?
#
loop_
_entity_poly.entity_id
_entity_poly.type
_entity_poly.pdbx_seq_one_letter_code
_entity_poly.pdbx_strand_id
1 'polypeptide(L)'
;HVIKFAEVTQEVKIKVEPKSKTREFKQVLDSTIPHAVEIYTPCFKPGPSIFPPFPTAILSSYDDARTIPELIQYLHECDRLRVNLRKELFILCEGVLKEVAKMEQDNQGLKEKYQSNSGKIEDLERQNSQLRHSYKIAKKKVLVMEEQNKKLDVDTSGLKSELEALKQKYSNERSARHILKRKLNEVQTHHVDKLERECNKRVQEATEDMKNKLIQHDHRIKVVQGVLHNTSCLPPISEASGSSSLLRTPKFVNSS
;
A
#
# COMPACT_ATOMS: atom_id res chain seq x y z
N HIS A 1 42.97 39.98 30.85
CA HIS A 1 41.75 39.43 30.24
C HIS A 1 40.56 39.81 31.11
N VAL A 2 39.73 40.76 30.65
CA VAL A 2 38.47 41.08 31.31
C VAL A 2 37.37 40.84 30.28
N ILE A 3 36.62 39.79 30.52
CA ILE A 3 35.50 39.35 29.68
C ILE A 3 34.36 40.33 29.94
N LYS A 4 34.03 41.16 28.95
CA LYS A 4 32.81 41.97 28.97
C LYS A 4 31.67 41.12 28.39
N PHE A 5 30.77 40.69 29.25
CA PHE A 5 29.50 40.09 28.84
C PHE A 5 28.62 41.21 28.27
N ALA A 6 28.30 41.13 26.98
CA ALA A 6 27.29 41.96 26.36
C ALA A 6 25.94 41.31 26.61
N GLU A 7 25.15 41.86 27.53
CA GLU A 7 23.73 41.54 27.67
C GLU A 7 22.97 42.17 26.50
N VAL A 8 22.50 41.32 25.58
CA VAL A 8 21.52 41.70 24.56
C VAL A 8 20.14 41.52 25.18
N THR A 9 19.59 42.58 25.75
CA THR A 9 18.18 42.62 26.14
C THR A 9 17.33 42.84 24.88
N GLN A 10 16.68 41.78 24.43
CA GLN A 10 15.70 41.85 23.35
C GLN A 10 14.36 42.30 23.94
N GLU A 11 13.95 43.54 23.67
CA GLU A 11 12.62 44.02 24.04
C GLU A 11 11.56 43.30 23.20
N VAL A 12 10.95 42.25 23.76
CA VAL A 12 9.76 41.64 23.19
C VAL A 12 8.56 42.53 23.55
N LYS A 13 8.13 43.37 22.61
CA LYS A 13 6.84 44.06 22.69
C LYS A 13 5.70 43.04 22.62
N ILE A 14 5.27 42.55 23.78
CA ILE A 14 4.05 41.75 23.90
C ILE A 14 2.87 42.71 23.72
N LYS A 15 2.26 42.67 22.53
CA LYS A 15 0.97 43.31 22.28
C LYS A 15 -0.09 42.50 23.04
N VAL A 16 -0.36 42.90 24.28
CA VAL A 16 -1.48 42.37 25.06
C VAL A 16 -2.76 42.96 24.45
N GLU A 17 -3.35 42.25 23.51
CA GLU A 17 -4.74 42.48 23.10
C GLU A 17 -5.62 42.36 24.36
N PRO A 18 -6.39 43.39 24.75
CA PRO A 18 -7.35 43.25 25.83
C PRO A 18 -8.42 42.27 25.35
N LYS A 19 -8.39 41.03 25.86
CA LYS A 19 -9.43 40.03 25.63
C LYS A 19 -10.77 40.65 26.02
N SER A 20 -11.53 41.05 25.01
CA SER A 20 -12.80 41.77 25.03
C SER A 20 -13.97 40.93 25.55
N LYS A 21 -13.75 40.01 26.49
CA LYS A 21 -14.82 39.16 27.04
C LYS A 21 -15.76 39.94 27.97
N THR A 22 -15.30 41.06 28.52
CA THR A 22 -16.12 41.91 29.40
C THR A 22 -17.16 42.73 28.62
N ARG A 23 -16.92 43.00 27.33
CA ARG A 23 -17.83 43.79 26.49
C ARG A 23 -18.97 42.92 25.94
N GLU A 24 -18.66 41.69 25.56
CA GLU A 24 -19.67 40.70 25.13
C GLU A 24 -20.63 40.33 26.26
N PHE A 25 -20.14 40.18 27.50
CA PHE A 25 -21.01 39.88 28.64
C PHE A 25 -21.99 41.02 28.95
N LYS A 26 -21.56 42.28 28.83
CA LYS A 26 -22.44 43.45 28.98
C LYS A 26 -23.47 43.55 27.86
N GLN A 27 -23.03 43.31 26.63
CA GLN A 27 -23.90 43.36 25.45
C GLN A 27 -24.92 42.22 25.43
N VAL A 28 -24.56 41.05 25.95
CA VAL A 28 -25.47 39.91 26.15
C VAL A 28 -26.42 40.16 27.32
N LEU A 29 -25.99 40.78 28.42
CA LEU A 29 -26.91 41.18 29.49
C LEU A 29 -27.97 42.18 29.00
N ASP A 30 -27.54 43.19 28.25
CA ASP A 30 -28.43 44.22 27.69
C ASP A 30 -29.38 43.66 26.61
N SER A 31 -28.96 42.66 25.84
CA SER A 31 -29.80 42.04 24.79
C SER A 31 -30.75 40.95 25.31
N THR A 32 -30.39 40.27 26.40
CA THR A 32 -31.15 39.12 26.91
C THR A 32 -32.11 39.49 28.02
N ILE A 33 -31.95 40.65 28.66
CA ILE A 33 -32.89 41.13 29.67
C ILE A 33 -33.18 42.63 29.46
N PRO A 34 -34.15 42.99 28.60
CA PRO A 34 -34.57 44.39 28.41
C PRO A 34 -35.17 45.04 29.66
N HIS A 35 -35.31 44.32 30.78
CA HIS A 35 -36.00 44.75 32.00
C HIS A 35 -35.19 44.58 33.31
N ALA A 36 -33.91 44.22 33.27
CA ALA A 36 -33.15 44.01 34.52
C ALA A 36 -32.62 45.29 35.18
N VAL A 37 -32.61 46.43 34.47
CA VAL A 37 -32.02 47.69 34.98
C VAL A 37 -33.04 48.61 35.68
N GLU A 38 -34.29 48.15 35.87
CA GLU A 38 -35.30 48.88 36.66
C GLU A 38 -35.57 48.29 38.07
N ILE A 39 -34.74 47.36 38.56
CA ILE A 39 -35.05 46.65 39.81
C ILE A 39 -34.55 47.37 41.09
N TYR A 40 -33.75 48.45 40.98
CA TYR A 40 -33.25 49.18 42.17
C TYR A 40 -33.68 50.64 42.30
N THR A 41 -34.77 51.03 41.65
CA THR A 41 -35.49 52.22 42.08
C THR A 41 -36.78 51.74 42.73
N PRO A 42 -36.99 51.89 44.05
CA PRO A 42 -38.32 51.77 44.62
C PRO A 42 -39.13 52.96 44.09
N CYS A 43 -39.62 52.83 42.87
CA CYS A 43 -40.62 53.70 42.31
C CYS A 43 -41.93 53.33 43.00
N PHE A 44 -42.07 53.74 44.27
CA PHE A 44 -43.37 53.95 44.88
C PHE A 44 -44.02 55.11 44.12
N LYS A 45 -44.47 54.85 42.87
CA LYS A 45 -45.65 55.56 42.39
C LYS A 45 -46.72 55.26 43.44
N PRO A 46 -47.38 56.25 44.05
CA PRO A 46 -48.53 55.97 44.89
C PRO A 46 -49.59 55.37 43.96
N GLY A 47 -49.56 54.05 43.82
CA GLY A 47 -50.70 53.29 43.34
C GLY A 47 -51.90 53.59 44.22
N PRO A 48 -53.12 53.25 43.78
CA PRO A 48 -54.31 53.42 44.61
C PRO A 48 -54.04 52.82 45.99
N SER A 49 -54.12 53.66 47.02
CA SER A 49 -53.91 53.24 48.41
C SER A 49 -54.83 52.05 48.68
N ILE A 50 -54.23 50.90 49.04
CA ILE A 50 -54.96 49.68 49.41
C ILE A 50 -55.81 49.92 50.66
N PHE A 51 -55.44 50.91 51.47
CA PHE A 51 -56.20 51.35 52.63
C PHE A 51 -57.14 52.50 52.26
N PRO A 52 -58.37 52.51 52.81
CA PRO A 52 -59.25 53.65 52.68
C PRO A 52 -58.56 54.92 53.23
N PRO A 53 -58.86 56.11 52.68
CA PRO A 53 -58.30 57.35 53.22
C PRO A 53 -58.76 57.55 54.66
N PHE A 54 -57.88 58.12 55.48
CA PHE A 54 -58.20 58.41 56.88
C PHE A 54 -59.41 59.35 56.97
N PRO A 55 -60.40 59.06 57.82
CA PRO A 55 -61.57 59.91 57.95
C PRO A 55 -61.17 61.30 58.44
N THR A 56 -61.73 62.35 57.83
CA THR A 56 -61.55 63.74 58.29
C THR A 56 -62.37 63.99 59.56
N ALA A 57 -61.94 63.38 60.66
CA ALA A 57 -62.60 63.40 61.96
C ALA A 57 -62.02 64.52 62.84
N ILE A 58 -62.87 65.36 63.41
CA ILE A 58 -62.50 66.38 64.42
C ILE A 58 -63.18 65.97 65.72
N LEU A 59 -62.40 65.68 66.76
CA LEU A 59 -62.93 65.32 68.08
C LEU A 59 -63.49 66.57 68.75
N SER A 60 -64.79 66.55 69.01
CA SER A 60 -65.53 67.71 69.54
C SER A 60 -65.50 67.76 71.07
N SER A 61 -65.37 66.60 71.72
CA SER A 61 -65.40 66.39 73.17
C SER A 61 -64.78 65.03 73.51
N TYR A 62 -64.46 64.79 74.79
CA TYR A 62 -64.02 63.48 75.26
C TYR A 62 -65.11 62.39 75.18
N ASP A 63 -66.38 62.81 75.10
CA ASP A 63 -67.56 61.93 75.01
C ASP A 63 -68.20 62.00 73.61
N ASP A 64 -67.39 62.12 72.56
CA ASP A 64 -67.86 62.20 71.18
C ASP A 64 -68.43 60.85 70.71
N ALA A 65 -69.72 60.66 70.97
CA ALA A 65 -70.47 59.44 70.72
C ALA A 65 -70.61 59.06 69.23
N ARG A 66 -70.18 59.92 68.30
CA ARG A 66 -70.24 59.66 66.85
C ARG A 66 -68.86 59.44 66.25
N THR A 67 -67.93 60.37 66.49
CA THR A 67 -66.62 60.37 65.85
C THR A 67 -65.74 59.22 66.35
N ILE A 68 -65.85 58.86 67.63
CA ILE A 68 -65.04 57.78 68.24
C ILE A 68 -65.42 56.40 67.65
N PRO A 69 -66.70 55.99 67.57
CA PRO A 69 -67.08 54.74 66.90
C PRO A 69 -66.68 54.65 65.43
N GLU A 70 -66.82 55.75 64.67
CA GLU A 70 -66.42 55.80 63.24
C GLU A 70 -64.91 55.55 63.08
N LEU A 71 -64.08 56.12 63.96
CA LEU A 71 -62.63 55.91 63.96
C LEU A 71 -62.25 54.48 64.35
N ILE A 72 -62.93 53.88 65.34
CA ILE A 72 -62.74 52.46 65.72
C ILE A 72 -63.08 51.55 64.55
N GLN A 73 -64.19 51.80 63.85
CA GLN A 73 -64.60 51.03 62.68
C GLN A 73 -63.59 51.14 61.54
N TYR A 74 -63.07 52.34 61.27
CA TYR A 74 -62.00 52.56 60.29
C TYR A 74 -60.73 51.76 60.65
N LEU A 75 -60.32 51.77 61.92
CA LEU A 75 -59.15 51.03 62.39
C LEU A 75 -59.35 49.51 62.26
N HIS A 76 -60.55 49.00 62.55
CA HIS A 76 -60.90 47.59 62.33
C HIS A 76 -60.83 47.21 60.85
N GLU A 77 -61.34 48.05 59.95
CA GLU A 77 -61.27 47.80 58.50
C GLU A 77 -59.82 47.80 58.00
N CYS A 78 -59.00 48.74 58.49
CA CYS A 78 -57.58 48.78 58.18
C CYS A 78 -56.83 47.55 58.72
N ASP A 79 -57.19 47.03 59.89
CA ASP A 79 -56.58 45.80 60.41
C ASP A 79 -57.02 44.56 59.60
N ARG A 80 -58.30 44.48 59.22
CA ARG A 80 -58.82 43.44 58.33
C ARG A 80 -58.08 43.40 57.00
N LEU A 81 -57.88 44.56 56.37
CA LEU A 81 -57.11 44.70 55.13
C LEU A 81 -55.65 44.26 55.32
N ARG A 82 -55.00 44.67 56.42
CA ARG A 82 -53.62 44.24 56.75
C ARG A 82 -53.52 42.72 56.93
N VAL A 83 -54.50 42.08 57.56
CA VAL A 83 -54.52 40.62 57.74
C VAL A 83 -54.71 39.91 56.40
N ASN A 84 -55.63 40.37 55.56
CA ASN A 84 -55.86 39.78 54.24
C ASN A 84 -54.63 39.92 53.32
N LEU A 85 -54.04 41.12 53.27
CA LEU A 85 -52.82 41.36 52.48
C LEU A 85 -51.66 40.47 52.95
N ARG A 86 -51.50 40.30 54.27
CA ARG A 86 -50.49 39.38 54.82
C ARG A 86 -50.73 37.93 54.41
N LYS A 87 -51.98 37.47 54.39
CA LYS A 87 -52.33 36.12 53.92
C LYS A 87 -52.04 35.94 52.43
N GLU A 88 -52.42 36.90 51.60
CA GLU A 88 -52.15 36.85 50.15
C GLU A 88 -50.65 36.87 49.84
N LEU A 89 -49.89 37.76 50.51
CA LEU A 89 -48.43 37.79 50.39
C LEU A 89 -47.78 36.49 50.86
N PHE A 90 -48.28 35.89 51.94
CA PHE A 90 -47.79 34.59 52.42
C PHE A 90 -48.00 33.49 51.36
N ILE A 91 -49.19 33.39 50.79
CA ILE A 91 -49.51 32.42 49.73
C ILE A 91 -48.63 32.65 48.49
N LEU A 92 -48.45 33.91 48.08
CA LEU A 92 -47.61 34.26 46.95
C LEU A 92 -46.14 33.89 47.20
N CYS A 93 -45.60 34.24 48.37
CA CYS A 93 -44.25 33.88 48.77
C CYS A 93 -44.04 32.36 48.80
N GLU A 94 -44.98 31.60 49.37
CA GLU A 94 -44.90 30.13 49.34
C GLU A 94 -44.93 29.57 47.91
N GLY A 95 -45.78 30.12 47.04
CA GLY A 95 -45.85 29.72 45.64
C GLY A 95 -44.54 29.97 44.89
N VAL A 96 -43.95 31.15 45.07
CA VAL A 96 -42.66 31.51 44.47
C VAL A 96 -41.54 30.62 45.01
N LEU A 97 -41.48 30.38 46.32
CA LEU A 97 -40.45 29.51 46.91
C LEU A 97 -40.55 28.08 46.40
N LYS A 98 -41.76 27.54 46.23
CA LYS A 98 -41.97 26.20 45.65
C LYS A 98 -41.49 26.12 44.20
N GLU A 99 -41.78 27.14 43.38
CA GLU A 99 -41.33 27.14 41.98
C GLU A 99 -39.81 27.32 41.88
N VAL A 100 -39.21 28.17 42.72
CA VAL A 100 -37.74 28.31 42.79
C VAL A 100 -37.08 26.99 43.16
N ALA A 101 -37.59 26.30 44.20
CA ALA A 101 -37.05 25.00 44.61
C ALA A 101 -37.15 23.95 43.49
N LYS A 102 -38.26 23.94 42.75
CA LYS A 102 -38.44 23.06 41.59
C LYS A 102 -37.45 23.40 40.48
N MET A 103 -37.26 24.69 40.15
CA MET A 103 -36.27 25.10 39.15
C MET A 103 -34.84 24.75 39.56
N GLU A 104 -34.49 24.86 40.84
CA GLU A 104 -33.18 24.42 41.35
C GLU A 104 -32.98 22.92 41.17
N GLN A 105 -34.00 22.11 41.46
CA GLN A 105 -33.97 20.67 41.25
C GLN A 105 -33.80 20.32 39.76
N ASP A 106 -34.56 20.96 38.87
CA ASP A 106 -34.46 20.74 37.43
C ASP A 106 -33.07 21.14 36.90
N ASN A 107 -32.54 22.27 37.37
CA ASN A 107 -31.22 22.76 36.98
C ASN A 107 -30.09 21.84 37.46
N GLN A 108 -30.21 21.27 38.66
CA GLN A 108 -29.29 20.25 39.17
C GLN A 108 -29.32 19.00 38.26
N GLY A 109 -30.51 18.52 37.88
CA GLY A 109 -30.64 17.39 36.94
C GLY A 109 -30.05 17.68 35.56
N LEU A 110 -30.17 18.91 35.05
CA LEU A 110 -29.53 19.35 33.80
C LEU A 110 -28.01 19.38 33.92
N LYS A 111 -27.47 19.83 35.06
CA LYS A 111 -26.03 19.88 35.31
C LYS A 111 -25.41 18.50 35.33
N GLU A 112 -26.08 17.52 35.95
CA GLU A 112 -25.64 16.12 35.97
C GLU A 112 -25.65 15.50 34.57
N LYS A 113 -26.73 15.74 33.79
CA LYS A 113 -26.81 15.31 32.39
C LYS A 113 -25.72 15.94 31.54
N TYR A 114 -25.44 17.23 31.73
CA TYR A 114 -24.37 17.93 31.03
C TYR A 114 -23.00 17.33 31.35
N GLN A 115 -22.69 17.09 32.62
CA GLN A 115 -21.43 16.46 33.02
C GLN A 115 -21.29 15.04 32.45
N SER A 116 -22.34 14.22 32.50
CA SER A 116 -22.33 12.88 31.91
C SER A 116 -22.11 12.92 30.39
N ASN A 117 -22.80 13.82 29.69
CA ASN A 117 -22.65 13.96 28.25
C ASN A 117 -21.28 14.53 27.86
N SER A 118 -20.72 15.46 28.64
CA SER A 118 -19.37 15.99 28.42
C SER A 118 -18.33 14.88 28.46
N GLY A 119 -18.37 14.00 29.48
CA GLY A 119 -17.45 12.86 29.55
C GLY A 119 -17.58 11.91 28.36
N LYS A 120 -18.82 11.61 27.93
CA LYS A 120 -19.06 10.78 26.73
C LYS A 120 -18.50 11.42 25.46
N ILE A 121 -18.63 12.75 25.32
CA ILE A 121 -18.08 13.48 24.17
C ILE A 121 -16.55 13.36 24.15
N GLU A 122 -15.88 13.60 25.28
CA GLU A 122 -14.42 13.47 25.39
C GLU A 122 -13.94 12.05 25.05
N ASP A 123 -14.65 11.02 25.51
CA ASP A 123 -14.34 9.63 25.19
C ASP A 123 -14.52 9.33 23.70
N LEU A 124 -15.60 9.82 23.08
CA LEU A 124 -15.83 9.70 21.65
C LEU A 124 -14.78 10.46 20.84
N GLU A 125 -14.36 11.64 21.26
CA GLU A 125 -13.28 12.40 20.62
C GLU A 125 -11.94 11.66 20.68
N ARG A 126 -11.64 11.02 21.81
CA ARG A 126 -10.45 10.17 21.95
C ARG A 126 -10.51 8.96 21.03
N GLN A 127 -11.63 8.25 20.98
CA GLN A 127 -11.83 7.12 20.07
C GLN A 127 -11.74 7.56 18.60
N ASN A 128 -12.34 8.70 18.24
CA ASN A 128 -12.30 9.23 16.89
C ASN A 128 -10.86 9.59 16.48
N SER A 129 -10.08 10.17 17.39
CA SER A 129 -8.66 10.47 17.17
C SER A 129 -7.83 9.20 16.95
N GLN A 130 -8.06 8.15 17.73
CA GLN A 130 -7.42 6.84 17.56
C GLN A 130 -7.79 6.20 16.22
N LEU A 131 -9.08 6.22 15.85
CA LEU A 131 -9.56 5.71 14.57
C LEU A 131 -8.94 6.46 13.39
N ARG A 132 -8.84 7.80 13.46
CA ARG A 132 -8.17 8.61 12.43
C ARG A 132 -6.70 8.24 12.29
N HIS A 133 -6.01 8.01 13.40
CA HIS A 133 -4.61 7.58 13.37
C HIS A 133 -4.46 6.20 12.73
N SER A 134 -5.28 5.23 13.15
CA SER A 134 -5.31 3.87 12.60
C SER A 134 -5.62 3.89 11.09
N TYR A 135 -6.61 4.67 10.67
CA TYR A 135 -6.96 4.86 9.26
C TYR A 135 -5.78 5.43 8.46
N LYS A 136 -5.05 6.42 9.00
CA LYS A 136 -3.88 7.00 8.34
C LYS A 136 -2.77 5.96 8.15
N ILE A 137 -2.53 5.08 9.13
CA ILE A 137 -1.57 3.98 9.02
C ILE A 137 -2.03 2.97 7.97
N ALA A 138 -3.29 2.53 8.04
CA ALA A 138 -3.86 1.58 7.08
C ALA A 138 -3.76 2.11 5.65
N LYS A 139 -4.10 3.39 5.43
CA LYS A 139 -3.96 4.05 4.13
C LYS A 139 -2.52 4.05 3.61
N LYS A 140 -1.54 4.37 4.47
CA LYS A 140 -0.12 4.29 4.10
C LYS A 140 0.29 2.86 3.74
N LYS A 141 -0.17 1.86 4.48
CA LYS A 141 0.12 0.45 4.22
C LYS A 141 -0.41 0.01 2.86
N VAL A 142 -1.65 0.38 2.52
CA VAL A 142 -2.24 0.09 1.20
C VAL A 142 -1.39 0.70 0.08
N LEU A 143 -1.01 1.97 0.19
CA LEU A 143 -0.18 2.63 -0.83
C LEU A 143 1.17 1.92 -1.05
N VAL A 144 1.85 1.53 0.04
CA VAL A 144 3.12 0.79 -0.05
C VAL A 144 2.92 -0.57 -0.72
N MET A 145 1.85 -1.29 -0.37
CA MET A 145 1.54 -2.58 -0.99
C MET A 145 1.21 -2.45 -2.48
N GLU A 146 0.48 -1.40 -2.88
CA GLU A 146 0.19 -1.11 -4.28
C GLU A 146 1.46 -0.80 -5.08
N GLU A 147 2.38 -0.02 -4.51
CA GLU A 147 3.67 0.28 -5.13
C GLU A 147 4.54 -0.99 -5.27
N GLN A 148 4.57 -1.83 -4.23
CA GLN A 148 5.28 -3.11 -4.27
C GLN A 148 4.69 -4.06 -5.32
N ASN A 149 3.37 -4.16 -5.41
CA ASN A 149 2.71 -4.97 -6.43
C ASN A 149 3.05 -4.50 -7.85
N LYS A 150 3.02 -3.19 -8.10
CA LYS A 150 3.44 -2.63 -9.39
C LYS A 150 4.88 -2.99 -9.74
N LYS A 151 5.79 -2.96 -8.76
CA LYS A 151 7.18 -3.36 -8.97
C LYS A 151 7.28 -4.85 -9.32
N LEU A 152 6.57 -5.72 -8.59
CA LEU A 152 6.53 -7.15 -8.89
C LEU A 152 5.93 -7.45 -10.27
N ASP A 153 4.91 -6.70 -10.69
CA ASP A 153 4.32 -6.83 -12.03
C ASP A 153 5.33 -6.47 -13.13
N VAL A 154 6.12 -5.41 -12.93
CA VAL A 154 7.19 -5.01 -13.84
C VAL A 154 8.28 -6.09 -13.89
N ASP A 155 8.75 -6.55 -12.72
CA ASP A 155 9.81 -7.57 -12.63
C ASP A 155 9.37 -8.89 -13.26
N THR A 156 8.14 -9.34 -13.01
CA THR A 156 7.60 -10.57 -13.62
C THR A 156 7.41 -10.45 -15.13
N SER A 157 7.00 -9.28 -15.63
CA SER A 157 6.93 -9.01 -17.06
C SER A 157 8.34 -9.03 -17.70
N GLY A 158 9.32 -8.40 -17.04
CA GLY A 158 10.72 -8.41 -17.45
C GLY A 158 11.30 -9.82 -17.54
N LEU A 159 11.13 -10.62 -16.48
CA LEU A 159 11.60 -12.01 -16.43
C LEU A 159 10.94 -12.88 -17.50
N LYS A 160 9.65 -12.69 -17.80
CA LYS A 160 8.97 -13.38 -18.90
C LYS A 160 9.58 -13.01 -20.25
N SER A 161 9.86 -11.74 -20.49
CA SER A 161 10.50 -11.27 -21.72
C SER A 161 11.91 -11.86 -21.90
N GLU A 162 12.72 -11.86 -20.83
CA GLU A 162 14.06 -12.47 -20.84
C GLU A 162 14.01 -13.98 -21.11
N LEU A 163 13.05 -14.69 -20.51
CA LEU A 163 12.85 -16.11 -20.73
C LEU A 163 12.49 -16.41 -22.19
N GLU A 164 11.59 -15.64 -22.80
CA GLU A 164 11.23 -15.80 -24.21
C GLU A 164 12.41 -15.48 -25.14
N ALA A 165 13.19 -14.45 -24.83
CA ALA A 165 14.42 -14.15 -25.57
C ALA A 165 15.43 -15.30 -25.51
N LEU A 166 15.59 -15.92 -24.33
CA LEU A 166 16.50 -17.05 -24.15
C LEU A 166 16.00 -18.31 -24.87
N LYS A 167 14.68 -18.60 -24.83
CA LYS A 167 14.06 -19.69 -25.60
C LYS A 167 14.29 -19.51 -27.09
N GLN A 168 14.12 -18.29 -27.61
CA GLN A 168 14.35 -18.00 -29.01
C GLN A 168 15.82 -18.21 -29.40
N LYS A 169 16.77 -17.72 -28.59
CA LYS A 169 18.21 -17.96 -28.79
C LYS A 169 18.53 -19.46 -28.81
N TYR A 170 18.02 -20.22 -27.85
CA TYR A 170 18.22 -21.67 -27.78
C TYR A 170 17.64 -22.39 -29.00
N SER A 171 16.44 -22.01 -29.45
CA SER A 171 15.83 -22.57 -30.66
C SER A 171 16.68 -22.33 -31.90
N ASN A 172 17.19 -21.10 -32.07
CA ASN A 172 18.08 -20.72 -33.17
C ASN A 172 19.41 -21.49 -33.13
N GLU A 173 20.01 -21.63 -31.96
CA GLU A 173 21.25 -22.38 -31.80
C GLU A 173 21.06 -23.88 -32.06
N ARG A 174 19.95 -24.44 -31.58
CA ARG A 174 19.57 -25.83 -31.82
C ARG A 174 19.40 -26.09 -33.32
N SER A 175 18.71 -25.20 -34.04
CA SER A 175 18.51 -25.35 -35.48
C SER A 175 19.83 -25.21 -36.24
N ALA A 176 20.67 -24.23 -35.90
CA ALA A 176 22.01 -24.06 -36.47
C ALA A 176 22.90 -25.29 -36.25
N ARG A 177 22.91 -25.85 -35.04
CA ARG A 177 23.62 -27.09 -34.71
C ARG A 177 23.12 -28.27 -35.55
N HIS A 178 21.81 -28.37 -35.76
CA HIS A 178 21.23 -29.44 -36.57
C HIS A 178 21.64 -29.33 -38.05
N ILE A 179 21.65 -28.12 -38.60
CA ILE A 179 22.13 -27.83 -39.96
C ILE A 179 23.61 -28.20 -40.10
N LEU A 180 24.46 -27.76 -39.16
CA LEU A 180 25.88 -28.08 -39.18
C LEU A 180 26.13 -29.58 -39.08
N LYS A 181 25.39 -30.29 -38.22
CA LYS A 181 25.49 -31.75 -38.10
C LYS A 181 25.12 -32.46 -39.41
N ARG A 182 24.05 -32.01 -40.08
CA ARG A 182 23.67 -32.55 -41.39
C ARG A 182 24.78 -32.32 -42.43
N LYS A 183 25.30 -31.09 -42.53
CA LYS A 183 26.40 -30.76 -43.46
C LYS A 183 27.66 -31.58 -43.19
N LEU A 184 28.01 -31.79 -41.93
CA LEU A 184 29.16 -32.61 -41.55
C LEU A 184 28.96 -34.06 -42.00
N ASN A 185 27.77 -34.63 -41.76
CA ASN A 185 27.45 -35.99 -42.22
C ASN A 185 27.51 -36.10 -43.75
N GLU A 186 27.00 -35.12 -44.49
CA GLU A 186 27.07 -35.08 -45.96
C GLU A 186 28.52 -35.08 -46.46
N VAL A 187 29.39 -34.25 -45.86
CA VAL A 187 30.82 -34.22 -46.20
C VAL A 187 31.52 -35.54 -45.85
N GLN A 188 31.19 -36.12 -44.70
CA GLN A 188 31.74 -37.40 -44.27
C GLN A 188 31.35 -38.53 -45.22
N THR A 189 30.06 -38.64 -45.58
CA THR A 189 29.57 -39.63 -46.54
C THR A 189 30.23 -39.43 -47.92
N HIS A 190 30.28 -38.19 -48.43
CA HIS A 190 30.94 -37.91 -49.71
C HIS A 190 32.43 -38.32 -49.70
N HIS A 191 33.14 -38.12 -48.59
CA HIS A 191 34.53 -38.54 -48.47
C HIS A 191 34.67 -40.06 -48.48
N VAL A 192 33.83 -40.78 -47.72
CA VAL A 192 33.78 -42.24 -47.70
C VAL A 192 33.50 -42.78 -49.12
N ASP A 193 32.46 -42.28 -49.79
CA ASP A 193 32.09 -42.68 -51.14
C ASP A 193 33.22 -42.43 -52.16
N LYS A 194 34.01 -41.34 -51.96
CA LYS A 194 35.15 -41.03 -52.83
C LYS A 194 36.29 -42.03 -52.61
N LEU A 195 36.59 -42.38 -51.36
CA LEU A 195 37.62 -43.37 -51.03
C LEU A 195 37.24 -44.77 -51.52
N GLU A 196 35.97 -45.16 -51.37
CA GLU A 196 35.47 -46.44 -51.87
C GLU A 196 35.59 -46.53 -53.40
N ARG A 197 35.22 -45.46 -54.12
CA ARG A 197 35.38 -45.40 -55.59
C ARG A 197 36.83 -45.50 -56.03
N GLU A 198 37.75 -44.78 -55.36
CA GLU A 198 39.18 -44.84 -55.67
C GLU A 198 39.79 -46.20 -55.35
N CYS A 199 39.40 -46.83 -54.24
CA CYS A 199 39.79 -48.19 -53.89
C CYS A 199 39.33 -49.19 -54.96
N ASN A 200 38.05 -49.15 -55.33
CA ASN A 200 37.48 -50.00 -56.37
C ASN A 200 38.19 -49.81 -57.71
N LYS A 201 38.50 -48.57 -58.09
CA LYS A 201 39.26 -48.26 -59.30
C LYS A 201 40.64 -48.91 -59.30
N ARG A 202 41.42 -48.76 -58.22
CA ARG A 202 42.75 -49.38 -58.10
C ARG A 202 42.69 -50.91 -58.12
N VAL A 203 41.68 -51.49 -57.49
CA VAL A 203 41.45 -52.95 -57.52
C VAL A 203 41.13 -53.41 -58.95
N GLN A 204 40.31 -52.68 -59.69
CA GLN A 204 40.01 -52.97 -61.09
C GLN A 204 41.26 -52.86 -61.98
N GLU A 205 42.04 -51.79 -61.86
CA GLU A 205 43.30 -51.59 -62.59
C GLU A 205 44.30 -52.73 -62.29
N ALA A 206 44.50 -53.07 -61.01
CA ALA A 206 45.40 -54.15 -60.61
C ALA A 206 44.93 -55.53 -61.11
N THR A 207 43.61 -55.77 -61.10
CA THR A 207 43.02 -57.02 -61.61
C THR A 207 43.22 -57.13 -63.12
N GLU A 208 43.06 -56.03 -63.85
CA GLU A 208 43.24 -55.99 -65.30
C GLU A 208 44.71 -56.17 -65.70
N ASP A 209 45.63 -55.52 -64.99
CA ASP A 209 47.08 -55.75 -65.15
C ASP A 209 47.46 -57.21 -64.91
N MET A 210 46.87 -57.84 -63.88
CA MET A 210 47.10 -59.25 -63.59
C MET A 210 46.57 -60.15 -64.71
N LYS A 211 45.38 -59.88 -65.25
CA LYS A 211 44.84 -60.58 -66.42
C LYS A 211 45.75 -60.41 -67.64
N ASN A 212 46.19 -59.20 -67.93
CA ASN A 212 47.09 -58.90 -69.04
C ASN A 212 48.41 -59.68 -68.92
N LYS A 213 48.99 -59.75 -67.72
CA LYS A 213 50.18 -60.57 -67.44
C LYS A 213 49.92 -62.06 -67.64
N LEU A 214 48.77 -62.57 -67.20
CA LEU A 214 48.39 -63.97 -67.40
C LEU A 214 48.26 -64.29 -68.90
N ILE A 215 47.61 -63.43 -69.68
CA ILE A 215 47.50 -63.56 -71.14
C ILE A 215 48.88 -63.58 -71.80
N GLN A 216 49.79 -62.68 -71.40
CA GLN A 216 51.16 -62.68 -71.92
C GLN A 216 51.90 -63.97 -71.58
N HIS A 217 51.71 -64.50 -70.37
CA HIS A 217 52.29 -65.77 -69.96
C HIS A 217 51.74 -66.94 -70.77
N ASP A 218 50.42 -66.99 -70.99
CA ASP A 218 49.76 -68.00 -71.82
C ASP A 218 50.24 -67.94 -73.28
N HIS A 219 50.42 -66.72 -73.82
CA HIS A 219 51.01 -66.53 -75.15
C HIS A 219 52.45 -67.08 -75.20
N ARG A 220 53.27 -66.82 -74.19
CA ARG A 220 54.63 -67.37 -74.10
C ARG A 220 54.63 -68.89 -74.01
N ILE A 221 53.75 -69.48 -73.19
CA ILE A 221 53.58 -70.93 -73.11
C ILE A 221 53.21 -71.50 -74.47
N LYS A 222 52.24 -70.91 -75.18
CA LYS A 222 51.84 -71.35 -76.52
C LYS A 222 52.98 -71.29 -77.53
N VAL A 223 53.79 -70.22 -77.49
CA VAL A 223 54.99 -70.10 -78.34
C VAL A 223 55.99 -71.21 -78.03
N VAL A 224 56.30 -71.44 -76.75
CA VAL A 224 57.23 -72.51 -76.32
C VAL A 224 56.71 -73.89 -76.71
N GLN A 225 55.42 -74.15 -76.50
CA GLN A 225 54.77 -75.39 -76.91
C GLN A 225 54.83 -75.57 -78.43
N GLY A 226 54.60 -74.52 -79.21
CA GLY A 226 54.74 -74.56 -80.67
C GLY A 226 56.16 -74.87 -81.14
N VAL A 227 57.17 -74.21 -80.54
CA VAL A 227 58.58 -74.53 -80.81
C VAL A 227 58.91 -75.97 -80.43
N LEU A 228 58.44 -76.44 -79.27
CA LEU A 228 58.63 -77.82 -78.81
C LEU A 228 57.96 -78.85 -79.74
N HIS A 229 56.76 -78.55 -80.25
CA HIS A 229 56.09 -79.40 -81.23
C HIS A 229 56.87 -79.45 -82.56
N ASN A 230 57.44 -78.32 -82.99
CA ASN A 230 58.25 -78.23 -84.20
C ASN A 230 59.62 -78.91 -84.06
N THR A 231 60.21 -78.93 -82.85
CA THR A 231 61.46 -79.63 -82.57
C THR A 231 61.28 -81.12 -82.26
N SER A 232 60.06 -81.58 -81.92
CA SER A 232 59.76 -83.01 -81.72
C SER A 232 59.67 -83.83 -83.02
N CYS A 233 59.95 -83.21 -84.19
CA CYS A 233 60.13 -83.90 -85.47
C CYS A 233 61.61 -84.17 -85.82
N LEU A 234 62.52 -84.10 -84.86
CA LEU A 234 63.93 -84.48 -85.03
C LEU A 234 64.31 -85.65 -84.09
N PRO A 235 65.17 -86.59 -84.56
CA PRO A 235 65.49 -87.82 -83.82
C PRO A 235 66.33 -87.54 -82.56
N PRO A 236 66.32 -88.46 -81.56
CA PRO A 236 66.92 -88.24 -80.26
C PRO A 236 68.44 -88.33 -80.32
N ILE A 237 69.13 -87.47 -79.57
CA ILE A 237 70.56 -87.61 -79.27
C ILE A 237 70.74 -87.64 -77.76
N SER A 238 71.37 -88.73 -77.30
CA SER A 238 71.76 -89.02 -75.91
C SER A 238 72.77 -88.03 -75.32
N GLU A 239 72.55 -87.74 -74.05
CA GLU A 239 73.47 -87.60 -72.91
C GLU A 239 74.84 -86.91 -73.06
N ALA A 240 75.07 -85.89 -72.21
CA ALA A 240 76.16 -85.93 -71.21
C ALA A 240 75.98 -84.85 -70.10
N SER A 241 76.14 -85.34 -68.87
CA SER A 241 76.34 -84.74 -67.54
C SER A 241 77.07 -83.39 -67.39
N GLY A 242 76.70 -82.62 -66.34
CA GLY A 242 77.62 -81.63 -65.74
C GLY A 242 77.06 -80.55 -64.79
N SER A 243 76.59 -80.93 -63.60
CA SER A 243 76.79 -80.30 -62.26
C SER A 243 76.59 -78.79 -61.96
N SER A 244 75.85 -78.54 -60.85
CA SER A 244 75.96 -77.45 -59.83
C SER A 244 75.53 -76.02 -60.23
N SER A 245 74.88 -75.18 -59.41
CA SER A 245 74.40 -75.22 -58.01
C SER A 245 73.65 -73.89 -57.72
N LEU A 246 72.93 -73.85 -56.59
CA LEU A 246 72.54 -72.67 -55.77
C LEU A 246 71.09 -72.14 -55.83
N LEU A 247 70.37 -72.54 -54.78
CA LEU A 247 69.26 -71.86 -54.12
C LEU A 247 69.55 -70.39 -53.77
N ARG A 248 68.56 -69.51 -53.93
CA ARG A 248 68.30 -68.39 -52.98
C ARG A 248 66.89 -67.76 -53.13
N THR A 249 65.98 -68.11 -52.23
CA THR A 249 65.00 -67.18 -51.61
C THR A 249 65.73 -66.35 -50.53
N PRO A 250 65.29 -65.17 -50.01
CA PRO A 250 63.91 -64.70 -49.72
C PRO A 250 63.72 -63.18 -50.09
N LYS A 251 62.63 -62.42 -49.84
CA LYS A 251 61.87 -62.13 -48.61
C LYS A 251 60.54 -61.42 -48.95
N PHE A 252 59.48 -61.83 -48.26
CA PHE A 252 58.36 -60.98 -47.87
C PHE A 252 58.89 -59.87 -46.95
N VAL A 253 58.55 -58.62 -47.24
CA VAL A 253 58.57 -57.51 -46.27
C VAL A 253 57.19 -56.88 -46.29
N ASN A 254 56.45 -57.11 -45.21
CA ASN A 254 55.31 -56.28 -44.83
C ASN A 254 55.83 -54.88 -44.52
N SER A 255 55.17 -53.87 -45.08
CA SER A 255 55.27 -52.49 -44.61
C SER A 255 53.85 -51.97 -44.42
N SER A 256 53.64 -51.46 -43.21
CA SER A 256 52.44 -50.92 -42.59
C SER A 256 51.65 -49.88 -43.38
#